data_AF-A0AAP5I5V0-F1
#
_entry.id   AF-A0AAP5I5V0-F1
#
_cell.length_a   1.000
_cell.length_b   1.000
_cell.length_c   1.000
_cell.angle_alpha   90.00
_cell.angle_beta   90.00
_cell.angle_gamma   90.00
#
_symmetry.space_group_name_H-M   'P 1'
#
loop_
_entity.id
_entity.type
_entity.pdbx_description
1 polymer ?
#
loop_
_entity_poly.entity_id
_entity_poly.type
_entity_poly.pdbx_seq_one_letter_code
_entity_poly.pdbx_strand_id
1 'polypeptide(L)'
;MPAIVNDSTPFDLKVGSRWSSFEKFRTEGAKSLDSIKNGTIGILHTKTGQYRIMEEQDFQRMLGLARDVDRLRRGLRVLSRTVRVVQKHPDTDTINLLIEAVATLGTLPELPTRDRFEPLIPESLDTDIDDEVDVDPDLVTRPLDIKNASFED
;
A
#
# COMPACT_ATOMS: atom_id res chain seq x y z
N MET A 1 -16.18 14.13 31.01
CA MET A 1 -15.67 14.41 29.65
C MET A 1 -14.37 13.66 29.49
N PRO A 2 -14.26 12.63 28.64
CA PRO A 2 -12.98 12.01 28.37
C PRO A 2 -12.13 12.97 27.54
N ALA A 3 -10.86 13.07 27.90
CA ALA A 3 -9.88 13.88 27.17
C ALA A 3 -9.65 13.25 25.79
N ILE A 4 -9.83 14.04 24.73
CA ILE A 4 -9.36 13.70 23.39
C ILE A 4 -7.84 13.82 23.45
N VAL A 5 -7.16 12.71 23.73
CA VAL A 5 -5.70 12.61 23.60
C VAL A 5 -5.43 12.61 22.11
N ASN A 6 -5.23 13.80 21.55
CA ASN A 6 -4.86 13.98 20.17
C ASN A 6 -3.36 13.69 20.06
N ASP A 7 -2.99 12.41 20.04
CA ASP A 7 -1.61 11.95 19.88
C ASP A 7 -1.18 12.05 18.40
N SER A 8 -1.57 13.13 17.73
CA SER A 8 -1.23 13.44 16.34
C SER A 8 0.18 14.02 16.31
N THR A 9 1.15 13.18 16.66
CA THR A 9 2.54 13.44 16.31
C THR A 9 2.62 13.55 14.77
N PRO A 10 3.17 14.66 14.24
CA PRO A 10 3.27 14.85 12.81
C PRO A 10 4.07 13.70 12.19
N PHE A 11 3.57 13.18 11.06
CA PHE A 11 4.22 12.10 10.32
C PHE A 11 5.56 12.59 9.77
N ASP A 12 6.63 12.37 10.52
CA ASP A 12 7.97 12.85 10.22
C ASP A 12 8.65 11.90 9.22
N LEU A 13 8.27 12.03 7.95
CA LEU A 13 8.84 11.24 6.87
C LEU A 13 10.28 11.66 6.57
N LYS A 14 11.20 10.71 6.66
CA LYS A 14 12.63 10.93 6.43
C LYS A 14 13.09 10.11 5.23
N VAL A 15 13.99 10.69 4.46
CA VAL A 15 14.68 9.94 3.40
C VAL A 15 15.71 9.02 4.07
N GLY A 16 15.57 7.72 3.83
CA GLY A 16 16.48 6.70 4.32
C GLY A 16 17.46 6.24 3.25
N SER A 17 17.81 4.96 3.36
CA SER A 17 18.75 4.28 2.47
C SER A 17 18.37 4.40 1.00
N ARG A 18 19.39 4.49 0.14
CA ARG A 18 19.22 4.61 -1.31
C ARG A 18 20.06 3.56 -2.04
N TRP A 19 19.36 2.71 -2.79
CA TRP A 19 19.95 1.69 -3.63
C TRP A 19 19.85 2.13 -5.09
N SER A 20 21.02 2.23 -5.74
CA SER A 20 21.13 2.64 -7.15
C SER A 20 20.75 1.53 -8.13
N SER A 21 20.67 0.28 -7.67
CA SER A 21 20.25 -0.88 -8.46
C SER A 21 19.63 -1.96 -7.56
N PHE A 22 18.86 -2.87 -8.17
CA PHE A 22 18.36 -4.08 -7.51
C PHE A 22 19.50 -4.95 -6.98
N GLU A 23 20.60 -5.06 -7.75
CA GLU A 23 21.74 -5.89 -7.35
C GLU A 23 22.43 -5.36 -6.08
N LYS A 24 22.53 -4.03 -5.94
CA LYS A 24 23.04 -3.40 -4.72
C LYS A 24 22.14 -3.69 -3.53
N PHE A 25 20.83 -3.54 -3.70
CA PHE A 25 19.84 -3.89 -2.67
C PHE A 25 19.93 -5.35 -2.25
N ARG A 26 20.00 -6.27 -3.22
CA ARG A 26 20.15 -7.72 -2.99
C ARG A 26 21.42 -8.06 -2.21
N THR A 27 22.54 -7.41 -2.55
CA THR A 27 23.84 -7.65 -1.92
C THR A 27 23.89 -7.17 -0.47
N GLU A 28 23.26 -6.04 -0.17
CA GLU A 28 23.18 -5.51 1.20
C GLU A 28 22.21 -6.32 2.08
N GLY A 29 21.21 -6.96 1.47
CA GLY A 29 20.30 -7.91 2.11
C GLY A 29 19.40 -7.30 3.17
N ALA A 30 18.78 -8.15 3.99
CA ALA A 30 17.77 -7.77 4.97
C ALA A 30 18.27 -6.75 6.03
N LYS A 31 19.57 -6.75 6.35
CA LYS A 31 20.16 -5.80 7.31
C LYS A 31 20.02 -4.35 6.87
N SER A 32 19.95 -4.11 5.56
CA SER A 32 19.74 -2.75 5.02
C SER A 32 18.34 -2.21 5.32
N LEU A 33 17.36 -3.11 5.53
CA LEU A 33 15.98 -2.78 5.87
C LEU A 33 15.78 -2.44 7.35
N ASP A 34 16.71 -2.81 8.25
CA ASP A 34 16.61 -2.47 9.67
C ASP A 34 16.55 -0.96 9.93
N SER A 35 17.13 -0.18 9.00
CA SER A 35 17.10 1.29 8.99
C SER A 35 15.76 1.88 8.53
N ILE A 36 14.89 1.08 7.92
CA ILE A 36 13.62 1.50 7.33
C ILE A 36 12.49 1.29 8.35
N LYS A 37 12.44 2.17 9.36
CA LYS A 37 11.44 2.19 10.42
C LYS A 37 11.12 3.62 10.85
N ASN A 38 10.03 3.81 11.58
CA ASN A 38 9.66 5.09 12.22
C ASN A 38 9.65 6.28 11.24
N GLY A 39 8.95 6.15 10.11
CA GLY A 39 8.80 7.19 9.09
C GLY A 39 9.95 7.25 8.09
N THR A 40 10.93 6.35 8.16
CA THR A 40 12.06 6.32 7.21
C THR A 40 11.66 5.64 5.90
N ILE A 41 11.92 6.30 4.78
CA ILE A 41 11.59 5.80 3.44
C ILE A 41 12.85 5.48 2.65
N GLY A 42 13.02 4.20 2.32
CA GLY A 42 14.05 3.71 1.43
C GLY A 42 13.72 3.95 -0.03
N ILE A 43 14.75 4.10 -0.86
CA ILE A 43 14.63 4.39 -2.29
C ILE A 43 15.39 3.34 -3.08
N LEU A 44 14.67 2.53 -3.86
CA LEU A 44 15.25 1.55 -4.78
C LEU A 44 15.12 2.02 -6.23
N HIS A 45 16.25 2.17 -6.91
CA HIS A 45 16.29 2.40 -8.35
C HIS A 45 16.44 1.07 -9.11
N THR A 46 15.67 0.93 -10.18
CA THR A 46 15.72 -0.21 -11.09
C THR A 46 15.73 0.29 -12.53
N LYS A 47 15.88 -0.62 -13.49
CA LYS A 47 15.77 -0.28 -14.92
C LYS A 47 14.36 0.17 -15.31
N THR A 48 13.33 -0.31 -14.60
CA THR A 48 11.91 -0.04 -14.91
C THR A 48 11.36 1.17 -14.16
N GLY A 49 12.07 1.67 -13.15
CA GLY A 49 11.64 2.85 -12.41
C GLY A 49 12.21 2.93 -10.99
N GLN A 50 11.51 3.69 -10.15
CA GLN A 50 11.92 3.97 -8.78
C GLN A 50 10.84 3.48 -7.81
N TYR A 51 11.25 2.65 -6.86
CA TYR A 51 10.39 2.12 -5.80
C TYR A 51 10.70 2.81 -4.48
N ARG A 52 9.68 2.90 -3.63
CA ARG A 52 9.77 3.40 -2.26
C ARG A 52 9.50 2.22 -1.32
N ILE A 53 10.40 2.03 -0.38
CA ILE A 53 10.33 0.95 0.61
C ILE A 53 10.10 1.61 1.96
N MET A 54 9.12 1.12 2.71
CA MET A 54 8.81 1.64 4.05
C MET A 54 8.25 0.52 4.94
N GLU A 55 8.29 0.73 6.25
CA GLU A 55 7.67 -0.19 7.20
C GLU A 55 6.15 -0.23 7.01
N GLU A 56 5.56 -1.42 7.15
CA GLU A 56 4.12 -1.61 6.95
C GLU A 56 3.30 -0.74 7.89
N GLN A 57 3.71 -0.62 9.15
CA GLN A 57 3.02 0.23 10.14
C GLN A 57 2.98 1.69 9.67
N ASP A 58 4.07 2.19 9.10
CA ASP A 58 4.14 3.55 8.58
C ASP A 58 3.24 3.73 7.34
N PHE A 59 3.25 2.75 6.43
CA PHE A 59 2.36 2.77 5.27
C PHE A 59 0.88 2.84 5.67
N GLN A 60 0.47 2.01 6.63
CA GLN A 60 -0.91 1.92 7.08
C GLN A 60 -1.38 3.21 7.77
N ARG A 61 -0.52 3.83 8.57
CA ARG A 61 -0.82 5.14 9.16
C ARG A 61 -1.00 6.21 8.08
N MET A 62 -0.12 6.27 7.08
CA MET A 62 -0.30 7.21 5.96
C MET A 62 -1.57 6.94 5.16
N LEU A 63 -1.89 5.66 4.91
CA LEU A 63 -3.10 5.28 4.20
C LEU A 63 -4.36 5.66 5.00
N GLY A 64 -4.35 5.46 6.32
CA GLY A 64 -5.40 5.90 7.23
C GLY A 64 -5.62 7.41 7.13
N LEU A 65 -4.54 8.18 7.29
CA LEU A 65 -4.58 9.65 7.18
C LEU A 65 -5.09 10.12 5.81
N ALA A 66 -4.62 9.52 4.71
CA ALA A 66 -5.07 9.86 3.37
C ALA A 66 -6.57 9.63 3.18
N ARG A 67 -7.10 8.52 3.73
CA ARG A 67 -8.53 8.21 3.70
C ARG A 67 -9.35 9.14 4.59
N ASP A 68 -8.85 9.52 5.76
CA ASP A 68 -9.51 10.51 6.62
C ASP A 68 -9.59 11.88 5.94
N VAL A 69 -8.51 12.31 5.29
CA VAL A 69 -8.49 13.55 4.49
C VAL A 69 -9.49 13.48 3.32
N ASP A 70 -9.52 12.37 2.56
CA ASP A 70 -10.49 12.22 1.46
C ASP A 70 -11.94 12.27 1.97
N ARG A 71 -12.22 11.62 3.10
CA ARG A 71 -13.53 11.65 3.74
C ARG A 71 -13.92 13.04 4.21
N LEU A 72 -13.01 13.77 4.87
CA LEU A 72 -13.26 15.16 5.28
C LEU A 72 -13.54 16.05 4.07
N ARG A 73 -12.77 15.91 2.99
CA ARG A 73 -13.00 16.64 1.73
C ARG A 73 -14.37 16.34 1.12
N ARG A 74 -14.82 15.07 1.17
CA ARG A 74 -16.16 14.67 0.71
C ARG A 74 -17.25 15.28 1.59
N GLY A 75 -17.12 15.19 2.92
CA GLY A 75 -18.08 15.77 3.86
C GLY A 75 -18.21 17.29 3.69
N LEU A 76 -17.10 18.02 3.58
CA LEU A 76 -17.09 19.46 3.32
C LEU A 76 -17.74 19.83 1.98
N ARG A 77 -17.60 18.99 0.95
CA ARG A 77 -18.28 19.18 -0.33
C ARG A 77 -19.79 19.03 -0.20
N VAL A 78 -20.26 18.06 0.59
CA VAL A 78 -21.69 17.89 0.90
C VAL A 78 -22.19 19.12 1.63
N LEU A 79 -21.52 19.55 2.70
CA LEU A 79 -21.85 20.75 3.46
C LEU A 79 -21.97 21.99 2.54
N SER A 80 -20.98 22.20 1.68
CA SER A 80 -20.97 23.32 0.74
C SER A 80 -22.17 23.32 -0.21
N ARG A 81 -22.63 22.13 -0.62
CA ARG A 81 -23.84 22.00 -1.47
C ARG A 81 -25.10 22.28 -0.67
N THR A 82 -25.21 21.72 0.54
CA THR A 82 -26.39 21.94 1.40
C THR A 82 -26.54 23.42 1.77
N VAL A 83 -25.44 24.11 2.11
CA VAL A 83 -25.46 25.56 2.35
C VAL A 83 -26.01 26.33 1.14
N ARG A 84 -25.59 25.97 -0.08
CA ARG A 84 -26.11 26.62 -1.31
C ARG A 84 -27.59 26.34 -1.53
N VAL A 85 -28.09 25.17 -1.13
CA VAL A 85 -29.51 24.82 -1.23
C VAL A 85 -30.32 25.68 -0.25
N VAL A 86 -29.89 25.77 1.01
CA VAL A 86 -30.51 26.64 2.03
C VAL A 86 -30.50 28.10 1.61
N GLN A 87 -29.40 28.59 1.02
CA GLN A 87 -29.31 29.96 0.52
C GLN A 87 -30.33 30.26 -0.59
N LYS A 88 -30.66 29.28 -1.43
CA LYS A 88 -31.64 29.43 -2.53
C LYS A 88 -33.07 29.22 -2.07
N HIS A 89 -33.27 28.32 -1.11
CA HIS A 89 -34.58 27.92 -0.58
C HIS A 89 -34.47 27.82 0.94
N PRO A 90 -34.67 28.91 1.70
CA PRO A 90 -34.51 28.91 3.16
C PRO A 90 -35.79 28.43 3.85
N ASP A 91 -36.18 27.18 3.58
CA ASP A 91 -37.31 26.52 4.24
C ASP A 91 -36.84 25.59 5.37
N THR A 92 -37.78 25.15 6.21
CA THR A 92 -37.49 24.30 7.36
C THR A 92 -36.81 22.97 6.98
N ASP A 93 -37.17 22.39 5.83
CA ASP A 93 -36.65 21.08 5.41
C ASP A 93 -35.20 21.19 4.95
N THR A 94 -34.85 22.23 4.19
CA THR A 94 -33.47 22.50 3.78
C THR A 94 -32.57 22.86 4.97
N ILE A 95 -33.09 23.58 5.97
CA ILE A 95 -32.36 23.86 7.21
C ILE A 95 -32.12 22.57 8.00
N ASN A 96 -33.12 21.69 8.10
CA ASN A 96 -32.98 20.37 8.73
C ASN A 96 -31.92 19.51 8.01
N LEU A 97 -31.90 19.54 6.67
CA LEU A 97 -30.88 18.87 5.86
C LEU A 97 -29.47 19.40 6.17
N LEU A 98 -29.30 20.70 6.41
CA LEU A 98 -28.02 21.27 6.83
C LEU A 98 -27.60 20.78 8.21
N ILE A 99 -28.52 20.74 9.17
CA ILE A 99 -28.27 20.24 10.52
C ILE A 99 -27.82 18.77 10.46
N GLU A 100 -28.50 17.94 9.68
CA GLU A 100 -28.14 16.54 9.48
C GLU A 100 -26.77 16.38 8.79
N ALA A 101 -26.48 17.19 7.77
CA ALA A 101 -25.18 17.19 7.10
C ALA A 101 -24.03 17.59 8.03
N VAL A 102 -24.27 18.51 8.98
CA VAL A 102 -23.28 18.89 10.00
C VAL A 102 -23.11 17.78 11.03
N ALA A 103 -24.22 17.20 11.51
CA ALA A 103 -24.19 16.12 12.49
C ALA A 103 -23.43 14.89 11.95
N THR A 104 -23.68 14.52 10.70
CA THR A 104 -22.99 13.41 10.03
C THR A 104 -21.49 13.66 9.80
N LEU A 105 -21.07 14.92 9.60
CA LEU A 105 -19.65 15.27 9.53
C LEU A 105 -18.97 15.17 10.91
N GLY A 106 -19.67 15.56 11.98
CA GLY A 106 -19.16 15.50 13.36
C GLY A 106 -19.11 14.09 13.95
N THR A 107 -19.84 13.13 13.37
CA THR A 107 -19.87 11.72 13.82
C THR A 107 -19.10 10.78 12.90
N LEU A 108 -18.31 11.30 11.94
CA LEU A 108 -17.47 10.47 11.09
C LEU A 108 -16.52 9.66 11.98
N PRO A 109 -16.65 8.31 12.04
CA PRO A 109 -15.83 7.50 12.91
C PRO A 109 -14.37 7.62 12.48
N GLU A 110 -13.38 7.82 13.33
CA GLU A 110 -11.98 7.69 12.88
C GLU A 110 -11.82 6.33 12.21
N LEU A 111 -11.13 6.29 11.05
CA LEU A 111 -10.87 4.99 10.43
C LEU A 111 -10.10 4.15 11.45
N PRO A 112 -10.46 2.87 11.64
CA PRO A 112 -9.73 2.04 12.58
C PRO A 112 -8.29 1.94 12.11
N THR A 113 -7.40 2.68 12.77
CA THR A 113 -5.97 2.46 12.72
C THR A 113 -5.76 1.09 13.35
N ARG A 114 -5.55 0.06 12.55
CA ARG A 114 -5.27 -1.27 13.10
C ARG A 114 -3.92 -1.20 13.80
N ASP A 115 -3.92 -1.35 15.12
CA ASP A 115 -2.69 -1.31 15.93
C ASP A 115 -1.75 -2.48 15.65
N ARG A 116 -2.31 -3.57 15.12
CA ARG A 116 -1.56 -4.79 14.78
C ARG A 116 -2.09 -5.37 13.48
N PHE A 117 -1.14 -5.76 12.64
CA PHE A 117 -1.37 -6.58 11.46
C PHE A 117 -0.80 -7.97 11.77
N GLU A 118 -1.42 -9.00 11.21
CA GLU A 118 -0.73 -10.28 11.12
C GLU A 118 0.57 -10.02 10.36
N PRO A 119 1.72 -10.48 10.87
CA PRO A 119 2.97 -10.37 10.13
C PRO A 119 2.73 -10.92 8.73
N LEU A 120 3.08 -10.14 7.70
CA LEU A 120 3.13 -10.66 6.35
C LEU A 120 4.09 -11.85 6.37
N ILE A 121 3.53 -13.05 6.38
CA ILE A 121 4.28 -14.26 6.11
C ILE A 121 4.77 -14.04 4.68
N PRO A 122 6.09 -14.02 4.43
CA PRO A 122 6.59 -13.98 3.06
C PRO A 122 5.86 -15.08 2.33
N GLU A 123 5.14 -14.74 1.26
CA GLU A 123 4.62 -15.75 0.34
C GLU A 123 5.79 -16.68 0.08
N SER A 124 5.68 -17.94 0.53
CA SER A 124 6.74 -18.90 0.29
C SER A 124 6.94 -18.86 -1.22
N LEU A 125 8.20 -18.67 -1.63
CA LEU A 125 8.62 -19.17 -2.92
C LEU A 125 8.57 -20.69 -2.79
N ASP A 126 7.37 -21.25 -2.67
CA ASP A 126 7.10 -22.59 -3.19
C ASP A 126 7.18 -22.40 -4.71
N THR A 127 8.38 -22.12 -5.21
CA THR A 127 8.75 -22.55 -6.55
C THR A 127 8.55 -24.04 -6.49
N ASP A 128 7.45 -24.52 -7.06
CA ASP A 128 7.35 -25.90 -7.45
C ASP A 128 8.70 -26.24 -8.09
N ILE A 129 9.38 -27.25 -7.56
CA ILE A 129 10.70 -27.68 -8.07
C ILE A 129 10.59 -28.02 -9.57
N ASP A 130 9.37 -28.27 -10.05
CA ASP A 130 8.99 -28.52 -11.43
C ASP A 130 8.93 -27.26 -12.33
N ASP A 131 8.89 -26.06 -11.75
CA ASP A 131 8.92 -24.76 -12.46
C ASP A 131 10.34 -24.15 -12.52
N GLU A 132 11.35 -24.90 -12.05
CA GLU A 132 12.75 -24.57 -12.27
C GLU A 132 13.09 -24.81 -13.74
N VAL A 133 13.39 -23.74 -14.48
CA VAL A 133 13.79 -23.84 -15.88
C VAL A 133 15.16 -24.55 -15.93
N ASP A 134 15.16 -25.83 -16.31
CA ASP A 134 16.39 -26.61 -16.51
C ASP A 134 17.28 -25.91 -17.56
N VAL A 135 18.33 -25.25 -17.06
CA VAL A 135 19.31 -24.51 -17.86
C VAL A 135 20.43 -25.41 -18.38
N ASP A 136 20.39 -26.72 -18.08
CA ASP A 136 21.34 -27.69 -18.61
C ASP A 136 20.94 -28.11 -20.04
N PRO A 137 21.70 -27.70 -21.07
CA PRO A 137 21.36 -27.99 -22.46
C PRO A 137 21.42 -29.48 -22.83
N ASP A 138 22.00 -30.33 -21.97
CA ASP A 138 22.14 -31.78 -22.18
C ASP A 138 20.92 -32.58 -21.67
N LEU A 139 20.09 -31.99 -20.82
CA LEU A 139 18.86 -32.61 -20.30
C LEU A 139 17.64 -32.35 -21.20
N VAL A 140 17.74 -31.43 -22.16
CA VAL A 140 16.67 -31.09 -23.09
C VAL A 140 16.64 -32.09 -24.25
N THR A 141 15.65 -33.00 -24.25
CA THR A 141 15.46 -33.96 -25.36
C THR A 141 15.14 -33.22 -26.65
N ARG A 142 15.98 -33.35 -27.69
CA ARG A 142 15.78 -32.62 -28.95
C ARG A 142 15.01 -33.49 -29.94
N PRO A 143 14.09 -32.92 -30.74
CA PRO A 143 13.28 -33.67 -31.70
C PRO A 143 14.06 -34.50 -32.75
N LEU A 144 15.38 -34.33 -32.84
CA LEU A 144 16.25 -35.07 -33.76
C LEU A 144 16.90 -36.31 -33.13
N ASP A 145 16.76 -36.55 -31.81
CA ASP A 145 17.32 -37.75 -31.15
C ASP A 145 16.46 -39.02 -31.37
N ILE A 146 15.23 -38.87 -31.87
CA ILE A 146 14.37 -39.99 -32.23
C ILE A 146 14.66 -40.37 -33.68
N LYS A 147 15.77 -41.07 -33.93
CA LYS A 147 15.95 -41.94 -35.11
C LYS A 147 17.25 -42.73 -34.99
N ASN A 148 17.14 -43.87 -34.31
CA ASN A 148 17.83 -45.12 -34.65
C ASN A 148 17.14 -46.29 -33.93
N ALA A 149 15.81 -46.35 -34.00
CA ALA A 149 15.05 -47.56 -33.70
C ALA A 149 14.52 -48.14 -35.02
N SER A 150 15.44 -48.87 -35.65
CA SER A 150 15.24 -50.04 -36.53
C SER A 150 13.88 -50.19 -37.24
N PHE A 151 13.91 -49.99 -38.56
CA PHE A 151 13.09 -50.80 -39.47
C PHE A 151 13.81 -52.13 -39.67
N GLU A 152 13.17 -53.23 -39.29
CA GLU A 152 13.42 -54.56 -39.86
C GLU A 152 12.15 -55.39 -39.66
N ASP A 153 11.80 -56.14 -40.72
CA ASP A 153 10.50 -56.74 -41.06
C ASP A 153 9.88 -57.71 -40.03
#